data_AF-A0A1V0NHB6-F1
#
_entry.id   AF-A0A1V0NHB6-F1
#
_cell.length_a   1.000
_cell.length_b   1.000
_cell.length_c   1.000
_cell.angle_alpha   90.00
_cell.angle_beta   90.00
_cell.angle_gamma   90.00
#
_symmetry.space_group_name_H-M   'P 1'
#
loop_
_entity.id
_entity.type
_entity.pdbx_description
1 polymer ?
#
loop_
_entity_poly.entity_id
_entity_poly.type
_entity_poly.pdbx_seq_one_letter_code
_entity_poly.pdbx_strand_id
1 'polypeptide(L)'
;MREKILNRIEKLLRAGSKLNEAEKKILMDYYERIEKSKNMEFELVHLRNALLPLVISSQHSLNVLKFYKELRSERKVTWGEGSSLLTGIAQFPEKNERKHL
;
A
#
# COMPACT_ATOMS: atom_id res chain seq x y z
N MET A 1 13.63 -4.01 -2.42
CA MET A 1 12.15 -3.91 -2.38
C MET A 1 11.66 -2.52 -2.78
N ARG A 2 12.10 -1.46 -2.10
CA ARG A 2 11.77 -0.06 -2.45
C ARG A 2 12.00 0.27 -3.92
N GLU A 3 13.23 0.11 -4.39
CA GLU A 3 13.60 0.39 -5.78
C GLU A 3 12.76 -0.40 -6.79
N LYS A 4 12.47 -1.68 -6.50
CA LYS A 4 11.60 -2.52 -7.33
C LYS A 4 10.19 -1.91 -7.46
N ILE A 5 9.62 -1.42 -6.36
CA ILE A 5 8.29 -0.79 -6.36
C ILE A 5 8.33 0.57 -7.07
N LEU A 6 9.32 1.41 -6.79
CA LEU A 6 9.47 2.71 -7.46
C LEU A 6 9.64 2.55 -8.97
N ASN A 7 10.52 1.64 -9.42
CA ASN A 7 10.69 1.31 -10.83
C ASN A 7 9.41 0.75 -11.46
N ARG A 8 8.60 0.01 -10.68
CA ARG A 8 7.32 -0.51 -11.15
C ARG A 8 6.30 0.61 -11.35
N ILE A 9 6.21 1.55 -10.41
CA ILE A 9 5.36 2.73 -10.49
C ILE A 9 5.80 3.62 -11.66
N GLU A 10 7.09 3.86 -11.82
CA GLU A 10 7.64 4.66 -12.92
C GLU A 10 7.27 4.05 -14.28
N LYS A 11 7.42 2.72 -14.44
CA LYS A 11 6.99 2.01 -15.66
C LYS A 11 5.49 2.16 -15.93
N LEU A 12 4.65 2.24 -14.90
CA LEU A 12 3.22 2.51 -15.07
C LEU A 12 2.98 3.98 -15.47
N LEU A 13 3.76 4.92 -14.96
CA LEU A 13 3.62 6.35 -15.28
C LEU A 13 4.19 6.75 -16.66
N ARG A 14 5.08 5.94 -17.25
CA ARG A 14 5.65 6.20 -18.58
C ARG A 14 4.60 6.20 -19.69
N ALA A 15 4.91 6.95 -20.75
CA ALA A 15 4.07 7.07 -21.94
C ALA A 15 3.75 5.69 -22.55
N GLY A 16 2.46 5.47 -22.86
CA GLY A 16 1.93 4.19 -23.38
C GLY A 16 1.01 3.46 -22.41
N SER A 17 1.08 3.78 -21.11
CA SER A 17 0.12 3.31 -20.13
C SER A 17 -1.20 4.07 -20.27
N LYS A 18 -2.29 3.38 -20.62
CA LYS A 18 -3.65 3.93 -20.62
C LYS A 18 -4.17 4.08 -19.19
N LEU A 19 -3.53 4.95 -18.41
CA LEU A 19 -3.94 5.30 -17.06
C LEU A 19 -5.01 6.39 -17.12
N ASN A 20 -6.06 6.24 -16.32
CA ASN A 20 -6.98 7.33 -16.03
C ASN A 20 -6.35 8.32 -15.04
N GLU A 21 -6.97 9.50 -14.88
CA GLU A 21 -6.44 10.56 -14.02
C GLU A 21 -6.36 10.15 -12.54
N ALA A 22 -7.28 9.33 -12.05
CA ALA A 22 -7.25 8.84 -10.67
C ALA A 22 -6.06 7.89 -10.44
N GLU A 23 -5.80 6.98 -11.37
CA GLU A 23 -4.65 6.07 -11.32
C GLU A 23 -3.33 6.85 -11.33
N LYS A 24 -3.18 7.82 -12.25
CA LYS A 24 -1.98 8.65 -12.33
C LYS A 24 -1.73 9.39 -11.02
N LYS A 25 -2.77 10.04 -10.48
CA LYS A 25 -2.68 10.79 -9.23
C LYS A 25 -2.21 9.90 -8.09
N ILE A 26 -2.86 8.74 -7.88
CA ILE A 26 -2.47 7.79 -6.83
C ILE A 26 -1.02 7.34 -7.03
N LEU A 27 -0.64 6.94 -8.25
CA LEU A 27 0.71 6.44 -8.52
C LEU A 27 1.79 7.51 -8.30
N MET A 28 1.55 8.77 -8.68
CA MET A 28 2.48 9.87 -8.42
C MET A 28 2.57 10.19 -6.93
N ASP A 29 1.44 10.33 -6.24
CA ASP A 29 1.40 10.64 -4.81
C ASP A 29 2.18 9.58 -4.01
N TYR A 30 1.97 8.30 -4.31
CA TYR A 30 2.65 7.22 -3.61
C TYR A 30 4.08 6.99 -4.09
N TYR A 31 4.46 7.39 -5.31
CA TYR A 31 5.87 7.40 -5.71
C TYR A 31 6.68 8.28 -4.75
N GLU A 32 6.24 9.53 -4.54
CA GLU A 32 6.94 10.46 -3.66
C GLU A 32 6.93 10.02 -2.19
N ARG A 33 5.79 9.53 -1.70
CA ARG A 33 5.68 9.04 -0.33
C ARG A 33 6.59 7.84 -0.09
N ILE A 34 6.62 6.90 -1.03
CA ILE A 34 7.50 5.73 -0.95
C ILE A 34 8.96 6.14 -1.08
N GLU A 35 9.31 7.16 -1.85
CA GLU A 35 10.69 7.64 -1.94
C GLU A 35 11.16 8.23 -0.59
N LYS A 36 10.33 9.07 0.04
CA LYS A 36 10.68 9.83 1.25
C LYS A 36 10.48 9.05 2.56
N SER A 37 9.66 7.99 2.57
CA SER A 37 9.26 7.31 3.81
C SER A 37 10.35 6.41 4.39
N LYS A 38 10.48 6.41 5.72
CA LYS A 38 11.28 5.41 6.45
C LYS A 38 10.53 4.08 6.63
N ASN A 39 9.19 4.10 6.60
CA ASN A 39 8.34 2.92 6.77
C ASN A 39 7.67 2.53 5.44
N MET A 40 8.35 1.67 4.70
CA MET A 40 7.88 1.17 3.40
C MET A 40 6.59 0.36 3.51
N GLU A 41 6.47 -0.49 4.52
CA GLU A 41 5.34 -1.41 4.65
C GLU A 41 4.03 -0.65 4.87
N PHE A 42 4.08 0.41 5.67
CA PHE A 42 2.97 1.34 5.86
C PHE A 42 2.55 1.99 4.54
N GLU A 43 3.50 2.52 3.77
CA GLU A 43 3.19 3.15 2.48
C GLU A 43 2.60 2.17 1.47
N LEU A 44 3.05 0.92 1.45
CA LEU A 44 2.50 -0.11 0.55
C LEU A 44 1.07 -0.51 0.94
N VAL A 45 0.75 -0.57 2.24
CA VAL A 45 -0.64 -0.77 2.71
C VAL A 45 -1.52 0.37 2.23
N HIS A 46 -1.06 1.61 2.40
CA HIS A 46 -1.80 2.79 2.02
C HIS A 46 -1.99 2.89 0.50
N LEU A 47 -0.97 2.57 -0.30
CA LEU A 47 -1.07 2.49 -1.75
C LEU A 47 -2.10 1.43 -2.19
N ARG A 48 -2.04 0.23 -1.61
CA ARG A 48 -3.01 -0.83 -1.89
C ARG A 48 -4.43 -0.37 -1.56
N ASN A 49 -4.62 0.30 -0.43
CA ASN A 49 -5.93 0.79 0.00
C ASN A 49 -6.44 1.94 -0.88
N ALA A 50 -5.55 2.80 -1.39
CA ALA A 50 -5.91 3.86 -2.33
C ALA A 50 -6.34 3.32 -3.71
N LEU A 51 -5.72 2.22 -4.16
CA LEU A 51 -6.08 1.54 -5.41
C LEU A 51 -7.35 0.69 -5.29
N LEU A 52 -7.72 0.24 -4.08
CA LEU A 52 -8.83 -0.69 -3.85
C LEU A 52 -10.19 -0.18 -4.41
N PRO A 53 -10.60 1.09 -4.22
CA PRO A 53 -11.84 1.60 -4.80
C PRO A 53 -11.88 1.47 -6.32
N LEU A 54 -10.77 1.76 -7.01
CA LEU A 54 -10.67 1.63 -8.46
C LEU A 54 -10.82 0.16 -8.89
N VAL A 55 -10.23 -0.76 -8.13
CA VAL A 55 -10.34 -2.23 -8.35
C VAL A 55 -11.78 -2.70 -8.19
N ILE A 56 -12.47 -2.28 -7.13
CA ILE A 56 -13.87 -2.68 -6.87
C ILE A 56 -14.80 -2.10 -7.93
N SER A 57 -14.60 -0.85 -8.34
CA SER A 57 -15.43 -0.20 -9.36
C SER A 57 -15.08 -0.60 -10.79
N SER A 58 -14.07 -1.46 -11.00
CA SER A 58 -13.53 -1.82 -12.31
C SER A 58 -13.06 -0.61 -13.14
N GLN A 59 -12.75 0.52 -12.49
CA GLN A 59 -12.25 1.74 -13.12
C GLN A 59 -10.71 1.78 -13.10
N HIS A 60 -10.11 0.71 -13.61
CA HIS A 60 -8.66 0.55 -13.62
C HIS A 60 -8.17 0.00 -14.96
N SER A 61 -6.94 0.33 -15.31
CA SER A 61 -6.19 -0.29 -16.38
C SER A 61 -5.77 -1.71 -15.99
N LEU A 62 -5.54 -2.56 -17.00
CA LEU A 62 -5.04 -3.92 -16.80
C LEU A 62 -3.70 -3.93 -16.04
N ASN A 63 -2.83 -2.95 -16.32
CA ASN A 63 -1.50 -2.86 -15.73
C ASN A 63 -1.57 -2.47 -14.26
N VAL A 64 -2.48 -1.57 -13.87
CA VAL A 64 -2.73 -1.23 -12.47
C VAL A 64 -3.36 -2.39 -11.71
N LEU A 65 -4.28 -3.15 -12.32
CA LEU A 65 -4.81 -4.36 -11.68
C LEU A 65 -3.71 -5.39 -11.41
N LYS A 66 -2.82 -5.62 -12.38
CA LYS A 66 -1.66 -6.52 -12.19
C LYS A 66 -0.78 -6.04 -11.05
N PHE A 67 -0.46 -4.74 -11.03
CA PHE A 67 0.34 -4.14 -9.97
C PHE A 67 -0.34 -4.24 -8.59
N TYR A 68 -1.65 -4.00 -8.50
CA TYR A 68 -2.42 -4.20 -7.27
C TYR A 68 -2.34 -5.65 -6.76
N LYS A 69 -2.43 -6.64 -7.66
CA LYS A 69 -2.29 -8.06 -7.30
C LYS A 69 -0.86 -8.39 -6.85
N GLU A 70 0.16 -7.82 -7.49
CA GLU A 70 1.56 -7.91 -7.05
C GLU A 70 1.70 -7.41 -5.60
N LEU A 71 1.18 -6.21 -5.29
CA LEU A 71 1.17 -5.63 -3.94
C LEU A 71 0.46 -6.53 -2.91
N ARG A 72 -0.65 -7.17 -3.29
CA ARG A 72 -1.40 -8.09 -2.40
C ARG A 72 -0.68 -9.42 -2.18
N SER A 73 0.05 -9.90 -3.19
CA SER A 73 0.79 -11.16 -3.12
C SER A 73 2.05 -11.08 -2.24
N GLU A 74 2.53 -9.87 -1.97
CA GLU A 74 3.68 -9.60 -1.12
C GLU A 74 3.32 -9.88 0.36
N ARG A 75 3.38 -11.17 0.74
CA ARG A 75 2.93 -11.75 2.02
C ARG A 75 3.61 -11.23 3.30
N LYS A 76 4.52 -10.26 3.21
CA LYS A 76 5.18 -9.66 4.39
C LYS A 76 4.38 -8.52 5.02
N VAL A 77 3.33 -8.04 4.37
CA VAL A 77 2.35 -7.16 5.00
C VAL A 77 1.40 -8.04 5.82
N THR A 78 1.84 -8.45 7.01
CA THR A 78 1.14 -9.37 7.93
C THR A 78 -0.25 -8.85 8.30
N TRP A 79 -1.26 -9.34 7.57
CA TRP A 79 -2.69 -9.25 7.89
C TRP A 79 -3.17 -10.54 8.56
N GLY A 80 -2.41 -11.03 9.54
CA GLY A 80 -2.64 -12.33 10.16
C GLY A 80 -2.66 -12.27 11.67
N GLU A 81 -3.51 -11.41 12.24
CA GLU A 81 -4.12 -11.56 13.58
C GLU A 81 -5.08 -10.37 13.84
N GLY A 82 -6.29 -10.43 13.27
CA GLY A 82 -7.50 -9.79 13.83
C GLY A 82 -7.62 -8.26 13.96
N SER A 83 -6.61 -7.42 13.71
CA SER A 83 -6.62 -6.06 14.28
C SER A 83 -7.02 -4.88 13.39
N SER A 84 -7.58 -5.05 12.18
CA SER A 84 -7.77 -3.87 11.30
C SER A 84 -9.05 -3.88 10.49
N LEU A 85 -10.17 -4.28 11.09
CA LEU A 85 -11.48 -4.15 10.42
C LEU A 85 -12.28 -2.90 10.82
N LEU A 86 -11.95 -2.16 11.89
CA LEU A 86 -12.77 -1.00 12.28
C LEU A 86 -11.98 0.30 12.48
N THR A 87 -10.93 0.34 13.28
CA THR A 87 -10.15 1.56 13.57
C THR A 87 -8.90 1.14 14.33
N GLY A 88 -7.77 1.85 14.24
CA GLY A 88 -6.84 1.91 15.37
C GLY A 88 -5.62 0.99 15.33
N ILE A 89 -4.46 1.62 15.09
CA ILE A 89 -3.27 1.59 15.96
C ILE A 89 -3.28 0.44 16.98
N ALA A 90 -2.72 -0.71 16.61
CA ALA A 90 -2.38 -1.76 17.56
C ALA A 90 -1.00 -1.47 18.17
N GLN A 91 -0.89 -0.40 18.96
CA GLN A 91 0.10 -0.40 20.02
C GLN A 91 -0.53 -1.15 21.18
N PHE A 92 -0.18 -2.42 21.35
CA PHE A 92 -0.44 -3.12 22.59
C PHE A 92 0.24 -2.34 23.71
N PRO A 93 -0.47 -1.90 24.78
CA PRO A 93 0.21 -1.32 25.92
C PRO A 93 1.11 -2.39 26.55
N GLU A 94 2.36 -2.01 26.85
CA GLU A 94 3.26 -2.86 27.62
C GLU A 94 2.55 -3.30 28.90
N LYS A 95 2.58 -4.61 29.17
CA LYS A 95 2.16 -5.16 30.45
C LYS A 95 3.02 -4.49 31.52
N ASN A 96 2.47 -3.51 32.24
CA ASN A 96 3.01 -3.13 33.52
C ASN A 96 2.95 -4.36 34.41
N GLU A 97 4.09 -5.01 34.59
CA GLU A 97 4.32 -5.94 35.69
C GLU A 97 4.01 -5.17 36.97
N ARG A 98 2.79 -5.33 37.49
CA ARG A 98 2.50 -5.00 38.87
C ARG A 98 3.41 -5.89 39.69
N LYS A 99 4.53 -5.31 40.17
CA LYS A 99 5.26 -5.84 41.32
C LYS A 99 4.26 -5.86 42.47
N HIS A 100 3.74 -7.05 42.75
CA HIS A 100 3.14 -7.34 44.03
C HIS A 100 4.24 -7.17 45.08
N LEU A 101 4.10 -6.13 45.91
CA LEU A 101 4.67 -6.04 47.25
C LEU A 101 3.49 -5.80 48.20
#